data_AF-A0A7Y1YND7-F1
#
_entry.id   AF-A0A7Y1YND7-F1
#
_cell.length_a   1.000
_cell.length_b   1.000
_cell.length_c   1.000
_cell.angle_alpha   90.00
_cell.angle_beta   90.00
_cell.angle_gamma   90.00
#
_symmetry.space_group_name_H-M   'P 1'
#
loop_
_entity.id
_entity.type
_entity.pdbx_description
1 polymer ?
#
loop_
_entity_poly.entity_id
_entity_poly.type
_entity_poly.pdbx_seq_one_letter_code
_entity_poly.pdbx_strand_id
1 'polypeptide(L)' 'VVANELEILGSHGMQAFKYPEVFDLIKTGKIDLKKFIKKTISLKEAITALPKMDAFEHNGVQVITNFN' A
#
# COMPACT_ATOMS: atom_id res chain seq x y z
N VAL A 1 -38.32 -14.70 7.91
CA VAL A 1 -36.90 -14.43 8.21
C VAL A 1 -36.25 -14.04 6.89
N VAL A 2 -35.74 -12.81 6.75
CA VAL A 2 -34.94 -12.41 5.58
C VAL A 2 -33.48 -12.60 6.00
N ALA A 3 -32.81 -13.59 5.43
CA ALA A 3 -31.39 -13.81 5.68
C ALA A 3 -30.60 -12.85 4.80
N ASN A 4 -29.70 -12.06 5.37
CA ASN A 4 -28.79 -11.20 4.62
C ASN A 4 -27.80 -12.12 3.89
N GLU A 5 -28.12 -12.54 2.66
CA GLU A 5 -27.29 -13.41 1.83
C GLU A 5 -25.93 -12.74 1.61
N LEU A 6 -24.92 -13.19 2.36
CA LEU A 6 -23.57 -12.66 2.27
C LEU A 6 -22.89 -13.23 1.02
N GLU A 7 -22.37 -12.34 0.18
CA GLU A 7 -21.47 -12.69 -0.92
C GLU A 7 -20.02 -12.42 -0.51
N ILE A 8 -19.15 -13.42 -0.66
CA ILE A 8 -17.72 -13.28 -0.39
C ILE A 8 -16.99 -13.19 -1.73
N LEU A 9 -16.48 -12.00 -2.03
CA LEU A 9 -15.66 -11.75 -3.22
C LEU A 9 -14.18 -11.77 -2.83
N GLY A 10 -13.47 -12.80 -3.28
CA GLY A 10 -12.01 -12.83 -3.23
C GLY A 10 -11.43 -11.77 -4.16
N SER A 11 -10.45 -11.00 -3.67
CA SER A 11 -9.70 -10.06 -4.48
C SER A 11 -8.28 -10.59 -4.66
N HIS A 12 -7.82 -10.66 -5.91
CA HIS A 12 -6.41 -10.81 -6.25
C HIS A 12 -5.93 -9.46 -6.77
N GLY A 13 -4.64 -9.13 -6.56
CA GLY A 13 -4.10 -7.80 -6.84
C GLY A 13 -4.50 -7.22 -8.21
N MET A 14 -4.48 -5.90 -8.30
CA MET A 14 -4.88 -5.19 -9.52
C MET A 14 -3.99 -5.58 -10.70
N GLN A 15 -4.61 -5.88 -11.86
CA GLN A 15 -3.85 -6.22 -13.06
C GLN A 15 -2.99 -5.04 -13.53
N ALA A 16 -1.79 -5.31 -14.05
CA ALA A 16 -0.83 -4.26 -14.42
C ALA A 16 -1.39 -3.24 -15.44
N PHE A 17 -2.22 -3.68 -16.38
CA PHE A 17 -2.84 -2.80 -17.38
C PHE A 17 -3.82 -1.76 -16.78
N LYS A 18 -4.23 -1.94 -15.52
CA LYS A 18 -5.09 -1.00 -14.78
C LYS A 18 -4.31 0.08 -14.02
N TYR A 19 -2.98 -0.02 -13.91
CA TYR A 19 -2.17 1.02 -13.26
C TYR A 19 -2.31 2.43 -13.86
N PRO A 20 -2.47 2.62 -15.18
CA PRO A 20 -2.67 3.96 -15.75
C PRO A 20 -3.84 4.72 -15.12
N GLU A 21 -4.97 4.04 -14.89
CA GLU A 21 -6.16 4.63 -14.25
C GLU A 21 -5.81 5.15 -12.84
N VAL A 22 -5.08 4.36 -12.05
CA VAL A 22 -4.66 4.75 -10.68
C VAL A 22 -3.65 5.91 -10.71
N PHE A 23 -2.71 5.91 -11.66
CA PHE A 23 -1.75 7.01 -11.80
C PHE A 23 -2.43 8.32 -12.17
N ASP A 24 -3.49 8.29 -12.97
CA ASP A 24 -4.25 9.50 -13.30
C ASP A 24 -5.04 10.03 -12.09
N LEU A 25 -5.54 9.15 -11.20
CA LEU A 25 -6.12 9.57 -9.93
C LEU A 25 -5.09 10.26 -9.02
N ILE A 26 -3.85 9.77 -9.00
CA ILE A 26 -2.74 10.41 -8.26
C ILE A 26 -2.40 11.78 -8.88
N LYS A 27 -2.22 11.85 -10.20
CA LYS A 27 -1.88 13.10 -10.91
C LYS A 27 -2.94 14.18 -10.72
N THR A 28 -4.22 13.80 -10.73
CA THR A 28 -5.35 14.72 -10.54
C THR A 28 -5.58 15.09 -9.06
N GLY A 29 -4.76 14.58 -8.14
CA GLY A 29 -4.86 14.87 -6.71
C GLY A 29 -6.04 14.20 -6.01
N LYS A 30 -6.76 13.30 -6.69
CA LYS A 30 -7.83 12.49 -6.07
C LYS A 30 -7.29 11.49 -5.07
N ILE A 31 -6.03 11.09 -5.22
CA ILE A 31 -5.28 10.28 -4.26
C ILE A 31 -4.05 11.06 -3.81
N ASP A 32 -4.02 11.43 -2.52
CA ASP A 32 -2.85 12.06 -1.90
C ASP A 32 -1.95 11.00 -1.25
N LEU A 33 -0.93 10.55 -1.99
CA LEU A 33 0.02 9.53 -1.53
C LEU A 33 0.77 9.93 -0.25
N LYS A 34 0.95 11.22 0.03
CA LYS A 34 1.70 11.66 1.22
C LYS A 34 1.00 11.24 2.52
N LYS A 35 -0.33 11.10 2.50
CA LYS A 35 -1.11 10.63 3.64
C LYS A 35 -0.88 9.16 3.99
N PHE A 36 -0.35 8.37 3.04
CA PHE A 36 -0.09 6.95 3.22
C PHE A 36 1.35 6.67 3.67
N ILE A 37 2.28 7.59 3.42
CA ILE A 37 3.69 7.40 3.75
C ILE A 37 3.92 7.71 5.24
N LYS A 38 4.29 6.69 6.01
CA LYS A 38 4.62 6.85 7.42
C LYS A 38 6.08 7.25 7.63
N LYS A 39 6.99 6.63 6.89
CA LYS A 39 8.43 6.86 6.99
C LYS A 39 9.09 6.59 5.65
N THR A 40 10.09 7.39 5.32
CA THR A 40 11.07 7.06 4.28
C THR A 40 12.31 6.46 4.93
N ILE A 41 12.84 5.38 4.37
CA ILE A 41 14.00 4.67 4.89
C ILE A 41 15.07 4.51 3.82
N SER A 42 16.30 4.26 4.26
CA SER A 42 17.39 3.80 3.42
C SER A 42 17.32 2.30 3.15
N LEU A 43 18.02 1.85 2.11
CA LEU A 43 18.19 0.43 1.81
C LEU A 43 18.89 -0.30 2.97
N LYS A 44 19.82 0.35 3.67
CA LYS A 44 20.49 -0.20 4.85
C LYS A 44 19.51 -0.43 6.02
N GLU A 45 18.60 0.51 6.27
CA GLU A 45 17.56 0.34 7.28
C GLU A 45 16.56 -0.77 6.92
N ALA A 46 16.38 -1.08 5.63
CA ALA A 46 15.49 -2.14 5.18
C ALA A 46 15.90 -3.54 5.70
N ILE A 47 17.19 -3.76 5.99
CA ILE A 47 17.70 -5.01 6.58
C ILE A 47 17.04 -5.29 7.94
N THR A 48 16.74 -4.25 8.71
CA THR A 48 16.06 -4.38 10.00
C THR A 48 14.54 -4.25 9.86
N ALA A 49 14.06 -3.44 8.90
CA ALA A 49 12.63 -3.15 8.77
C ALA A 49 11.84 -4.30 8.13
N LEU A 50 12.37 -4.95 7.08
CA LEU A 50 11.65 -6.00 6.35
C LEU A 50 11.34 -7.24 7.21
N PRO A 51 12.27 -7.77 8.02
CA PRO A 51 11.97 -8.93 8.87
C PRO A 51 10.95 -8.67 9.97
N LYS A 52 10.64 -7.41 10.28
CA LYS A 52 9.68 -7.01 11.32
C LYS A 52 8.29 -6.67 10.76
N MET A 53 8.05 -6.89 9.46
CA MET A 53 6.79 -6.50 8.82
C MET A 53 5.58 -7.31 9.32
N ASP A 54 5.81 -8.48 9.92
CA ASP A 54 4.79 -9.34 10.54
C ASP A 54 4.36 -8.88 11.93
N ALA A 55 5.09 -7.94 12.55
CA ALA A 55 4.77 -7.39 13.86
C ALA A 55 3.71 -6.27 13.82
N PHE A 56 3.36 -5.77 12.62
CA PHE A 56 2.32 -4.74 12.39
C PHE A 56 2.41 -3.50 13.31
N GLU A 57 3.63 -3.08 13.68
CA GLU A 57 3.86 -2.03 14.68
C GLU A 57 3.52 -0.60 14.17
N HIS A 58 3.21 -0.44 12.89
CA HIS A 58 3.08 0.87 12.26
C HIS A 58 1.82 0.99 11.41
N ASN A 59 1.18 2.16 11.48
CA ASN A 59 0.12 2.58 10.55
C ASN A 59 0.76 3.24 9.33
N GLY A 60 0.42 2.78 8.12
CA GLY A 60 0.89 3.34 6.85
C GLY A 60 2.09 2.60 6.24
N VAL A 61 2.61 3.13 5.14
CA VAL A 61 3.63 2.50 4.30
C VAL A 61 5.01 3.08 4.59
N GLN A 62 6.02 2.21 4.69
CA GLN A 62 7.42 2.61 4.67
C GLN A 62 7.95 2.55 3.24
N VAL A 63 8.62 3.61 2.79
CA VAL A 63 9.14 3.71 1.42
C VAL A 63 10.67 3.78 1.44
N ILE A 64 11.32 2.87 0.73
CA ILE A 64 12.78 2.91 0.53
C ILE A 64 13.07 3.98 -0.53
N THR A 65 13.82 5.02 -0.14
CA THR A 65 14.10 6.18 -1.02
C THR A 65 15.59 6.49 -1.16
N ASN A 66 16.43 5.97 -0.27
CA ASN A 66 17.89 6.11 -0.36
C ASN A 66 18.53 4.75 -0.63
N PHE A 67 19.22 4.63 -1.76
CA PHE A 67 19.85 3.39 -2.25
C PHE A 67 21.38 3.42 -2.22
N ASN A 68 21.96 4.52 -1.74
CA ASN A 68 23.40 4.69 -1.62
C ASN A 68 23.96 4.02 -0.36
#